data_AF-A0A2N5XCW6-F1
#
_entry.id   AF-A0A2N5XCW6-F1
#
_cell.length_a   1.000
_cell.length_b   1.000
_cell.length_c   1.000
_cell.angle_alpha   90.00
_cell.angle_beta   90.00
_cell.angle_gamma   90.00
#
_symmetry.space_group_name_H-M   'P 1'
#
loop_
_entity.id
_entity.type
_entity.pdbx_description
1 polymer ?
#
loop_
_entity_poly.entity_id
_entity_poly.type
_entity_poly.pdbx_seq_one_letter_code
_entity_poly.pdbx_strand_id
1 'polypeptide(L)'
;GVTAGGCLSLLAAGLGTPGVRTSLRGALLLLEDVGEERYRLDRYLTQLLRSGLLDGVAGVALGSWQDCGPDEPLAELMLDRLGPLGVPVLWNLGFGHCGSHITVPLGVPAVLDADAGTLTCELPALA
;
A
#
# COMPACT_ATOMS: atom_id res chain seq x y z
N GLY A 1 -7.63 -4.35 10.68
CA GLY A 1 -6.84 -3.14 10.96
C GLY A 1 -7.59 -1.91 10.44
N VAL A 2 -6.99 -0.73 10.47
CA VAL A 2 -7.59 0.48 9.85
C VAL A 2 -6.89 0.77 8.53
N THR A 3 -7.64 0.95 7.46
CA THR A 3 -7.08 1.29 6.14
C THR A 3 -6.32 2.62 6.17
N ALA A 4 -5.13 2.65 5.58
CA ALA A 4 -4.33 3.86 5.37
C ALA A 4 -3.48 3.68 4.11
N GLY A 5 -3.05 4.78 3.48
CA GLY A 5 -2.14 4.71 2.33
C GLY A 5 -2.55 5.63 1.19
N GLY A 6 -2.42 5.14 -0.04
CA GLY A 6 -2.63 5.87 -1.28
C GLY A 6 -1.45 5.69 -2.25
N CYS A 7 -1.19 6.73 -3.04
CA CYS A 7 -0.08 6.76 -3.99
C CYS A 7 1.28 6.70 -3.29
N LEU A 8 2.10 5.70 -3.63
CA LEU A 8 3.39 5.43 -2.97
C LEU A 8 4.36 6.62 -3.06
N SER A 9 4.53 7.19 -4.26
CA SER A 9 5.39 8.34 -4.50
C SER A 9 4.98 9.56 -3.67
N LEU A 10 3.67 9.81 -3.51
CA LEU A 10 3.15 10.91 -2.68
C LEU A 10 3.35 10.66 -1.18
N LEU A 11 3.15 9.43 -0.71
CA LEU A 11 3.44 9.07 0.69
C LEU A 11 4.93 9.28 1.01
N ALA A 12 5.83 8.89 0.11
CA ALA A 12 7.26 9.10 0.27
C ALA A 12 7.64 10.58 0.22
N ALA A 13 7.03 11.36 -0.69
CA ALA A 13 7.27 12.80 -0.82
C ALA A 13 6.76 13.60 0.39
N GLY A 14 5.64 13.18 1.01
CA GLY A 14 5.06 13.84 2.16
C GLY A 14 5.74 13.52 3.50
N LEU A 15 6.66 12.56 3.53
CA LEU A 15 7.32 12.14 4.75
C LEU A 15 7.99 13.33 5.48
N GLY A 16 7.69 13.49 6.77
CA GLY A 16 8.23 14.58 7.60
C GLY A 16 7.49 15.92 7.45
N THR A 17 6.43 15.99 6.65
CA THR A 17 5.58 17.19 6.55
C THR A 17 4.44 17.19 7.58
N PRO A 18 3.93 18.37 7.99
CA PRO A 18 2.75 18.45 8.82
C PRO A 18 1.54 17.77 8.17
N GLY A 19 0.82 16.93 8.93
CA GLY A 19 -0.38 16.24 8.47
C GLY A 19 -0.14 14.83 7.92
N VAL A 20 1.10 14.44 7.64
CA VAL A 20 1.45 13.05 7.34
C VAL A 20 1.61 12.27 8.63
N ARG A 21 1.09 11.03 8.64
CA ARG A 21 1.20 10.13 9.79
C ARG A 21 2.67 9.85 10.09
N THR A 22 3.04 9.85 11.36
CA THR A 22 4.38 9.49 11.82
C THR A 22 4.52 7.99 12.12
N SER A 23 3.41 7.25 12.14
CA SER A 23 3.39 5.80 12.30
C SER A 23 2.14 5.20 11.63
N LEU A 24 2.31 4.02 11.05
CA LEU A 24 1.23 3.18 10.49
C LEU A 24 1.03 1.88 11.27
N ARG A 25 1.41 1.87 12.56
CA ARG A 25 1.22 0.71 13.43
C ARG A 25 -0.25 0.28 13.47
N GLY A 26 -0.51 -1.00 13.22
CA GLY A 26 -1.85 -1.60 13.18
C GLY A 26 -2.67 -1.27 11.93
N ALA A 27 -2.14 -0.46 11.01
CA ALA A 27 -2.83 -0.11 9.78
C ALA A 27 -2.79 -1.24 8.75
N LEU A 28 -3.82 -1.31 7.92
CA LEU A 28 -3.77 -2.01 6.65
C LEU A 28 -3.31 -1.01 5.60
N LEU A 29 -2.08 -1.19 5.11
CA LEU A 29 -1.44 -0.26 4.19
C LEU A 29 -1.87 -0.56 2.75
N LEU A 30 -2.49 0.42 2.09
CA LEU A 30 -2.91 0.32 0.70
C LEU A 30 -1.97 1.16 -0.16
N LEU A 31 -1.32 0.54 -1.15
CA LEU A 31 -0.38 1.23 -2.03
C LEU A 31 -0.72 1.01 -3.49
N GLU A 32 -0.55 2.06 -4.28
CA GLU A 32 -0.64 2.05 -5.74
C GLU A 32 0.28 3.15 -6.30
N ASP A 33 0.58 3.12 -7.60
CA ASP A 33 1.28 4.21 -8.28
C ASP A 33 1.09 4.13 -9.80
N VAL A 34 1.52 5.17 -10.53
CA VAL A 34 1.42 5.24 -12.00
C VAL A 34 2.64 5.89 -12.63
N GLY A 35 3.15 5.28 -13.71
CA GLY A 35 4.23 5.84 -14.54
C GLY A 35 5.58 5.91 -13.84
N GLU A 36 5.78 5.14 -12.77
CA GLU A 36 7.02 5.15 -12.00
C GLU A 36 7.96 4.02 -12.42
N GLU A 37 9.23 4.37 -12.59
CA GLU A 37 10.28 3.40 -12.88
C GLU A 37 10.58 2.51 -11.66
N ARG A 38 10.90 1.23 -11.88
CA ARG A 38 11.18 0.25 -10.81
C ARG A 38 12.17 0.75 -9.76
N TYR A 39 13.24 1.44 -10.17
CA TYR A 39 14.25 1.96 -9.25
C TYR A 39 13.71 3.08 -8.34
N ARG A 40 12.68 3.82 -8.78
CA ARG A 40 12.03 4.85 -7.96
C ARG A 40 11.11 4.21 -6.94
N LEU A 41 10.34 3.20 -7.33
CA LEU A 41 9.51 2.41 -6.42
C LEU A 41 10.36 1.77 -5.31
N ASP A 42 11.50 1.18 -5.65
CA ASP A 42 12.47 0.67 -4.66
C ASP A 42 12.94 1.77 -3.70
N ARG A 43 13.31 2.94 -4.24
CA ARG A 43 13.73 4.09 -3.43
C ARG A 43 12.64 4.57 -2.49
N TYR A 44 11.38 4.67 -2.95
CA TYR A 44 10.25 5.09 -2.13
C TYR A 44 9.99 4.11 -0.98
N LEU A 45 9.89 2.81 -1.28
CA LEU A 45 9.70 1.77 -0.26
C LEU A 45 10.85 1.75 0.74
N THR A 46 12.08 1.84 0.25
CA THR A 46 13.27 1.91 1.09
C THR A 46 13.25 3.14 2.01
N GLN A 47 12.81 4.30 1.51
CA GLN A 47 12.66 5.51 2.32
C GLN A 47 11.61 5.31 3.43
N LEU A 48 10.43 4.78 3.09
CA LEU A 48 9.36 4.54 4.07
C LEU A 48 9.78 3.52 5.13
N LEU A 49 10.39 2.41 4.74
CA LEU A 49 10.95 1.40 5.66
C LEU A 49 11.99 2.01 6.60
N ARG A 50 12.99 2.71 6.06
CA ARG A 50 14.10 3.27 6.85
C ARG A 50 13.66 4.42 7.77
N SER A 51 12.51 5.04 7.51
CA SER A 51 11.93 6.06 8.38
C SER A 51 11.23 5.48 9.62
N GLY A 52 11.00 4.17 9.67
CA GLY A 52 10.19 3.53 10.70
C GLY A 52 8.68 3.75 10.54
N LEU A 53 8.22 4.40 9.46
CA LEU A 53 6.80 4.64 9.23
C LEU A 53 6.00 3.33 9.18
N LEU A 54 6.60 2.30 8.57
CA LEU A 54 6.00 0.99 8.37
C LEU A 54 6.20 0.04 9.57
N ASP A 55 6.74 0.52 10.69
CA ASP A 55 6.96 -0.34 11.85
C ASP A 55 5.64 -0.78 12.48
N GLY A 56 5.35 -2.08 12.38
CA GLY A 56 4.18 -2.71 12.96
C GLY A 56 2.88 -2.48 12.18
N VAL A 57 2.94 -2.27 10.86
CA VAL A 57 1.72 -2.39 10.02
C VAL A 57 1.08 -3.77 10.23
N ALA A 58 -0.22 -3.91 10.00
CA ALA A 58 -0.93 -5.17 10.19
C ALA A 58 -1.05 -6.01 8.89
N GLY A 59 -0.90 -5.37 7.73
CA GLY A 59 -0.91 -6.00 6.41
C GLY A 59 -0.76 -4.97 5.31
N VAL A 60 -0.47 -5.43 4.10
CA VAL A 60 -0.30 -4.58 2.92
C VAL A 60 -1.18 -5.09 1.78
N ALA A 61 -1.94 -4.19 1.16
CA ALA A 61 -2.71 -4.46 -0.06
C ALA A 61 -2.17 -3.56 -1.18
N LEU A 62 -1.76 -4.17 -2.28
CA LEU A 62 -1.20 -3.47 -3.42
C LEU A 62 -2.29 -3.40 -4.50
N GLY A 63 -2.55 -2.19 -4.99
CA GLY A 63 -3.46 -1.93 -6.09
C GLY A 63 -2.75 -2.08 -7.43
N SER A 64 -3.07 -1.17 -8.35
CA SER A 64 -2.48 -1.11 -9.67
C SER A 64 -1.13 -0.41 -9.70
N TRP A 65 -0.30 -0.79 -10.67
CA TRP A 65 1.00 -0.20 -10.96
C TRP A 65 1.08 0.18 -12.44
N GLN A 66 0.11 0.98 -12.88
CA GLN A 66 -0.08 1.30 -14.29
C GLN A 66 1.16 1.99 -14.86
N ASP A 67 1.62 1.55 -16.03
CA ASP A 67 2.81 2.12 -16.69
C ASP A 67 4.11 2.08 -15.85
N CYS A 68 4.18 1.22 -14.82
CA CYS A 68 5.37 1.04 -13.98
C CYS A 68 6.32 -0.08 -14.46
N GLY A 69 6.06 -0.63 -15.65
CA GLY A 69 6.77 -1.77 -16.22
C GLY A 69 6.02 -3.10 -16.03
N PRO A 70 6.69 -4.24 -16.29
CA PRO A 70 6.07 -5.56 -16.19
C PRO A 70 5.75 -5.97 -14.74
N ASP A 71 4.67 -6.73 -14.55
CA ASP A 71 4.18 -7.16 -13.24
C ASP A 71 5.18 -8.06 -12.49
N GLU A 72 5.76 -9.07 -13.14
CA GLU A 72 6.60 -10.08 -12.45
C GLU A 72 7.80 -9.44 -11.71
N PRO A 73 8.65 -8.61 -12.36
CA PRO A 73 9.77 -7.98 -11.66
C PRO A 73 9.34 -6.96 -10.60
N LEU A 74 8.12 -6.40 -10.74
CA LEU A 74 7.58 -5.47 -9.77
C LEU A 74 7.03 -6.19 -8.54
N ALA A 75 6.31 -7.30 -8.73
CA ALA A 75 5.88 -8.17 -7.66
C ALA A 75 7.07 -8.72 -6.86
N GLU A 76 8.16 -9.11 -7.53
CA GLU A 76 9.42 -9.49 -6.88
C GLU A 76 10.00 -8.34 -6.03
N LEU A 77 10.03 -7.11 -6.56
CA LEU A 77 10.50 -5.94 -5.79
C LEU A 77 9.62 -5.70 -4.56
N MET A 78 8.29 -5.74 -4.71
CA MET A 78 7.37 -5.54 -3.60
C MET A 78 7.55 -6.60 -2.53
N LEU A 79 7.68 -7.87 -2.93
CA LEU A 79 7.92 -8.97 -1.99
C LEU A 79 9.28 -8.84 -1.29
N ASP A 80 10.33 -8.47 -2.00
CA ASP A 80 11.67 -8.25 -1.42
C ASP A 80 11.67 -7.12 -0.37
N ARG A 81 10.98 -6.01 -0.65
CA ARG A 81 10.93 -4.86 0.25
C ARG A 81 9.94 -5.04 1.40
N LEU A 82 8.77 -5.63 1.16
CA LEU A 82 7.67 -5.70 2.12
C LEU A 82 7.62 -7.05 2.86
N GLY A 83 8.15 -8.12 2.28
CA GLY A 83 8.20 -9.44 2.91
C GLY A 83 8.89 -9.46 4.29
N PRO A 84 10.00 -8.73 4.50
CA PRO A 84 10.64 -8.63 5.81
C PRO A 84 9.77 -8.04 6.93
N LEU A 85 8.65 -7.38 6.61
CA LEU A 85 7.68 -6.92 7.61
C LEU A 85 6.98 -8.07 8.33
N GLY A 86 6.96 -9.27 7.74
CA GLY A 86 6.36 -10.47 8.36
C GLY A 86 4.83 -10.41 8.44
N VAL A 87 4.19 -9.61 7.58
CA VAL A 87 2.73 -9.43 7.54
C VAL A 87 2.16 -9.88 6.19
N PRO A 88 0.85 -10.16 6.10
CA PRO A 88 0.23 -10.50 4.82
C PRO A 88 0.40 -9.38 3.79
N VAL A 89 0.78 -9.75 2.56
CA VAL A 89 0.92 -8.84 1.41
C VAL A 89 0.07 -9.39 0.26
N LEU A 90 -0.91 -8.60 -0.20
CA LEU A 90 -1.72 -8.93 -1.37
C LEU A 90 -1.32 -8.10 -2.58
N TRP A 91 -1.22 -8.76 -3.73
CA TRP A 91 -0.88 -8.15 -5.01
C TRP A 91 -2.13 -7.89 -5.85
N ASN A 92 -2.18 -6.71 -6.49
CA ASN A 92 -3.12 -6.33 -7.53
C ASN A 92 -4.62 -6.47 -7.18
N LEU A 93 -5.06 -5.79 -6.12
CA LEU A 93 -6.44 -5.86 -5.60
C LEU A 93 -7.47 -5.02 -6.41
N GLY A 94 -7.14 -4.59 -7.62
CA GLY A 94 -8.09 -3.92 -8.53
C GLY A 94 -8.50 -2.48 -8.16
N PHE A 95 -7.70 -1.78 -7.36
CA PHE A 95 -7.85 -0.34 -7.11
C PHE A 95 -6.63 0.44 -7.61
N GLY A 96 -6.77 1.76 -7.80
CA GLY A 96 -5.72 2.66 -8.30
C GLY A 96 -5.95 3.07 -9.76
N HIS A 97 -4.88 3.42 -10.47
CA HIS A 97 -4.87 3.76 -11.90
C HIS A 97 -5.11 2.57 -12.87
N CYS A 98 -6.10 1.71 -12.58
CA CYS A 98 -6.51 0.62 -13.47
C CYS A 98 -7.89 0.91 -14.09
N GLY A 99 -8.33 0.03 -15.00
CA GLY A 99 -9.63 0.18 -15.66
C GLY A 99 -10.85 0.06 -14.72
N SER A 100 -10.66 -0.42 -13.49
CA SER A 100 -11.70 -0.48 -12.46
C SER A 100 -11.75 0.81 -11.64
N HIS A 101 -12.97 1.28 -11.34
CA HIS A 101 -13.19 2.51 -10.58
C HIS A 101 -13.64 2.21 -9.13
N ILE A 102 -13.03 1.20 -8.50
CA ILE A 102 -13.37 0.83 -7.12
C ILE A 102 -12.90 1.96 -6.19
N THR A 103 -13.83 2.50 -5.40
CA THR A 103 -13.52 3.45 -4.34
C THR A 103 -13.13 2.67 -3.09
N VAL A 104 -11.93 2.91 -2.58
CA VAL A 104 -11.46 2.30 -1.32
C VAL A 104 -11.38 3.38 -0.25
N PRO A 105 -12.19 3.30 0.82
CA PRO A 105 -12.15 4.29 1.88
C PRO A 105 -10.87 4.14 2.70
N LEU A 106 -10.29 5.28 3.09
CA LEU A 106 -9.18 5.34 4.05
C LEU A 106 -9.70 5.78 5.41
N GLY A 107 -9.11 5.25 6.48
CA GLY A 107 -9.54 5.52 7.86
C GLY A 107 -10.67 4.62 8.38
N VAL A 108 -11.06 3.59 7.63
CA VAL A 108 -12.15 2.66 8.02
C VAL A 108 -11.56 1.33 8.51
N PRO A 109 -12.17 0.66 9.51
CA PRO A 109 -11.83 -0.71 9.88
C PRO A 109 -12.08 -1.70 8.74
N ALA A 110 -11.10 -2.57 8.49
CA ALA A 110 -11.17 -3.59 7.47
C ALA A 110 -10.42 -4.87 7.87
N VAL A 111 -10.77 -5.96 7.19
CA VAL A 111 -10.10 -7.26 7.27
C VAL A 111 -9.38 -7.53 5.96
N LEU A 112 -8.09 -7.87 6.05
CA LEU A 112 -7.29 -8.35 4.93
C LEU A 112 -7.12 -9.86 5.08
N ASP A 113 -7.59 -10.63 4.11
CA ASP A 113 -7.42 -12.07 4.04
C ASP A 113 -6.57 -12.40 2.81
N ALA A 114 -5.31 -12.76 3.03
CA ALA A 114 -4.37 -13.03 1.95
C ALA A 114 -4.59 -14.39 1.28
N ASP A 115 -5.16 -15.36 2.00
CA ASP A 115 -5.46 -16.68 1.44
C ASP A 115 -6.69 -16.60 0.52
N ALA A 116 -7.69 -15.82 0.92
CA ALA A 116 -8.88 -15.57 0.11
C ALA A 116 -8.68 -14.47 -0.95
N GLY A 117 -7.60 -13.68 -0.86
CA GLY A 117 -7.32 -12.58 -1.78
C GLY A 117 -8.28 -11.39 -1.63
N THR A 118 -8.72 -11.08 -0.41
CA THR A 118 -9.75 -10.06 -0.17
C THR A 118 -9.34 -8.98 0.83
N LEU A 119 -9.88 -7.77 0.63
CA LEU A 119 -9.94 -6.69 1.61
C LEU A 119 -11.40 -6.30 1.81
N THR A 120 -11.93 -6.48 3.02
CA THR A 120 -13.35 -6.23 3.34
C THR A 120 -13.46 -5.12 4.38
N CYS A 121 -14.19 -4.04 4.07
CA CYS A 121 -14.50 -2.99 5.04
C CYS A 121 -15.58 -3.48 6.01
N GLU A 122 -15.35 -3.29 7.31
CA GLU A 122 -16.28 -3.76 8.36
C GLU A 122 -17.43 -2.78 8.59
N LEU A 123 -17.26 -1.52 8.16
CA LEU A 123 -18.25 -0.46 8.31
C LEU A 123 -18.46 0.25 6.97
N PRO A 124 -19.68 0.78 6.70
CA PRO A 124 -19.89 1.72 5.61
C PRO A 124 -18.97 2.94 5.73
N ALA A 125 -18.41 3.38 4.60
CA ALA A 125 -17.55 4.56 4.57
C ALA A 125 -18.31 5.89 4.79
N LEU A 126 -19.61 5.89 4.48
CA LEU A 126 -20.53 7.01 4.64
C LEU A 126 -21.77 6.50 5.37
N ALA A 127 -22.26 7.29 6.32
CA ALA A 127 -23.50 7.06 7.06
C ALA A 127 -24.70 7.70 6.34
#